data_AF-A0A939EC92-F1
#
_entry.id   AF-A0A939EC92-F1
#
_cell.length_a   1.000
_cell.length_b   1.000
_cell.length_c   1.000
_cell.angle_alpha   90.00
_cell.angle_beta   90.00
_cell.angle_gamma   90.00
#
_symmetry.space_group_name_H-M   'P 1'
#
loop_
_entity.id
_entity.type
_entity.pdbx_description
1 polymer ?
#
loop_
_entity_poly.entity_id
_entity_poly.type
_entity_poly.pdbx_seq_one_letter_code
_entity_poly.pdbx_strand_id
1 'polypeptide(L)'
;MNALQNDFRIVSSGHGLKLKDVPEYVPYFFSVRHPLSRFRSGFYSRKRKGQPRLYNEWKKEEEQAFANFEHANDLAEALFRNDGIGENAFWAMNSIGHVRTRQTDWFQLSGNFLKERPPVWIVRQEAFENDFDVLLQRLNSNLSVADLAIAQDEKSAHKYAYTQDPSLSDLAKQNLEQWYRADLEFYTICSNWLERQ
;
A
#
# COMPACT_ATOMS: atom_id res chain seq x y z
N MET A 1 -39.37 -11.15 -5.70
CA MET A 1 -38.88 -10.83 -7.06
C MET A 1 -37.40 -10.52 -6.92
N ASN A 2 -36.54 -11.43 -7.38
CA ASN A 2 -35.08 -11.35 -7.28
C ASN A 2 -34.55 -10.40 -8.35
N ALA A 3 -33.86 -9.33 -7.96
CA ALA A 3 -33.25 -8.39 -8.89
C ALA A 3 -31.87 -7.93 -8.37
N LEU A 4 -30.95 -8.87 -8.14
CA LEU A 4 -29.51 -8.62 -8.04
C LEU A 4 -28.75 -9.87 -8.49
N GLN A 5 -28.72 -10.12 -9.80
CA GLN A 5 -27.76 -11.07 -10.40
C GLN A 5 -26.46 -10.30 -10.66
N ASN A 6 -25.60 -10.21 -9.64
CA ASN A 6 -24.20 -9.87 -9.87
C ASN A 6 -23.48 -11.20 -10.16
N ASP A 7 -23.20 -11.49 -11.43
CA ASP A 7 -22.58 -12.74 -11.91
C ASP A 7 -21.08 -12.86 -11.58
N PHE A 8 -20.57 -12.08 -10.64
CA PHE A 8 -19.15 -12.10 -10.27
C PHE A 8 -18.96 -12.28 -8.76
N ARG A 9 -17.94 -13.06 -8.41
CA ARG A 9 -17.47 -13.24 -7.04
C ARG A 9 -16.11 -12.57 -6.90
N ILE A 10 -16.02 -11.56 -6.04
CA ILE A 10 -14.74 -10.97 -5.65
C ILE A 10 -14.04 -11.94 -4.71
N VAL A 11 -12.80 -12.31 -5.05
CA VAL A 11 -11.94 -13.17 -4.23
C VAL A 11 -10.74 -12.35 -3.77
N SER A 12 -10.57 -12.20 -2.45
CA SER A 12 -9.41 -11.49 -1.92
C SER A 12 -8.15 -12.33 -2.14
N SER A 13 -7.16 -11.70 -2.76
CA SER A 13 -5.85 -12.31 -2.94
C SER A 13 -5.00 -12.00 -1.72
N GLY A 14 -4.46 -13.04 -1.07
CA GLY A 14 -3.54 -12.87 0.06
C GLY A 14 -2.22 -12.23 -0.36
N HIS A 15 -1.44 -11.77 0.62
CA HIS A 15 -0.17 -11.06 0.40
C HIS A 15 0.91 -11.87 -0.36
N GLY A 16 0.73 -13.18 -0.53
CA GLY A 16 1.65 -14.06 -1.25
C GLY A 16 1.33 -14.27 -2.73
N LEU A 17 0.12 -13.92 -3.19
CA LEU A 17 -0.29 -14.14 -4.58
C LEU A 17 0.23 -13.01 -5.48
N LYS A 18 1.01 -13.32 -6.51
CA LYS A 18 1.50 -12.35 -7.49
C LYS A 18 0.67 -12.40 -8.77
N LEU A 19 0.72 -11.35 -9.59
CA LEU A 19 -0.04 -11.29 -10.85
C LEU A 19 0.23 -12.50 -11.76
N LYS A 20 1.49 -12.93 -11.85
CA LYS A 20 1.90 -14.12 -12.62
C LYS A 20 1.27 -15.43 -12.15
N ASP A 21 0.77 -15.48 -10.91
CA ASP A 21 0.13 -16.66 -10.33
C ASP A 21 -1.40 -16.63 -10.54
N VAL A 22 -1.95 -15.49 -10.98
CA VAL A 22 -3.37 -15.34 -11.32
C VAL A 22 -3.58 -15.84 -12.76
N PRO A 23 -4.46 -16.84 -13.01
CA PRO A 23 -4.72 -17.32 -14.37
C PRO A 23 -5.13 -16.18 -15.31
N GLU A 24 -4.62 -16.18 -16.55
CA GLU A 24 -4.77 -15.04 -17.48
C GLU A 24 -6.23 -14.68 -17.79
N TYR A 25 -7.12 -15.69 -17.84
CA TYR A 25 -8.54 -15.52 -18.10
C TYR A 25 -9.32 -14.93 -16.92
N VAL A 26 -8.71 -14.84 -15.72
CA VAL A 26 -9.36 -14.26 -14.54
C VAL A 26 -9.13 -12.75 -14.54
N PRO A 27 -10.20 -11.93 -14.63
CA PRO A 27 -10.09 -10.49 -14.48
C PRO A 27 -9.60 -10.15 -13.08
N TYR A 28 -8.81 -9.09 -12.98
CA TYR A 28 -8.26 -8.65 -11.71
C TYR A 28 -8.34 -7.13 -11.57
N PHE A 29 -8.35 -6.67 -10.34
CA PHE A 29 -8.13 -5.27 -9.98
C PHE A 29 -7.17 -5.27 -8.79
N PHE A 30 -6.57 -4.12 -8.52
CA PHE A 30 -5.67 -3.97 -7.38
C PHE A 30 -5.69 -2.54 -6.87
N SER A 31 -5.16 -2.35 -5.67
CA SER A 31 -5.01 -1.04 -5.06
C SER A 31 -3.55 -0.60 -5.02
N VAL A 32 -3.31 0.69 -5.21
CA VAL A 32 -2.00 1.33 -5.04
C VAL A 32 -2.10 2.48 -4.04
N ARG A 33 -0.95 2.88 -3.48
CA ARG A 33 -0.84 4.01 -2.56
C ARG A 33 0.46 4.75 -2.81
N HIS A 34 0.49 6.06 -2.61
CA HIS A 34 1.73 6.82 -2.72
C HIS A 34 2.81 6.23 -1.78
N PRO A 35 4.03 5.93 -2.27
CA PRO A 35 5.04 5.18 -1.51
C PRO A 35 5.41 5.80 -0.16
N LEU A 36 5.54 7.13 -0.07
CA LEU A 36 5.85 7.81 1.19
C LEU A 36 4.70 7.70 2.21
N SER A 37 3.46 7.85 1.76
CA SER A 37 2.26 7.68 2.60
C SER A 37 2.13 6.24 3.07
N ARG A 38 2.42 5.28 2.19
CA ARG A 38 2.45 3.85 2.50
C ARG A 38 3.55 3.51 3.50
N PHE A 39 4.76 4.08 3.35
CA PHE A 39 5.87 3.91 4.28
C PHE A 39 5.47 4.35 5.70
N ARG A 40 5.01 5.60 5.85
CA ARG A 40 4.59 6.15 7.16
C ARG A 40 3.50 5.28 7.78
N SER A 41 2.52 4.88 6.98
CA SER A 41 1.43 4.04 7.46
C SER A 41 1.89 2.64 7.87
N GLY A 42 2.77 2.03 7.09
CA GLY A 42 3.35 0.72 7.36
C GLY A 42 4.22 0.69 8.61
N PHE A 43 5.05 1.72 8.81
CA PHE A 43 5.89 1.88 9.99
C PHE A 43 5.04 1.88 11.27
N TYR A 44 4.07 2.80 11.37
CA TYR A 44 3.25 2.94 12.57
C TYR A 44 2.25 1.80 12.77
N SER A 45 1.78 1.19 11.67
CA SER A 45 0.98 -0.05 11.75
C SER A 45 1.78 -1.16 12.44
N ARG A 46 3.03 -1.38 12.02
CA ARG A 46 3.90 -2.38 12.66
C ARG A 46 4.33 -1.97 14.06
N LYS A 47 4.62 -0.69 14.31
CA LYS A 47 4.94 -0.20 15.66
C LYS A 47 3.81 -0.50 16.65
N ARG A 48 2.54 -0.42 16.24
CA ARG A 48 1.41 -0.81 17.09
C ARG A 48 1.01 -2.28 16.98
N LYS A 49 1.86 -3.14 16.41
CA LYS A 49 1.60 -4.57 16.22
C LYS A 49 0.32 -4.88 15.42
N GLY A 50 -0.13 -3.95 14.57
CA GLY A 50 -1.36 -4.10 13.76
C GLY A 50 -2.66 -3.75 14.50
N GLN A 51 -2.58 -3.29 15.74
CA GLN A 51 -3.76 -2.93 16.54
C GLN A 51 -4.48 -1.69 15.97
N PRO A 52 -5.81 -1.57 16.17
CA PRO A 52 -6.68 -2.40 17.04
C PRO A 52 -7.23 -3.68 16.39
N ARG A 53 -7.15 -3.81 15.07
CA ARG A 53 -7.80 -4.90 14.32
C ARG A 53 -7.08 -6.24 14.47
N LEU A 54 -5.75 -6.20 14.54
CA LEU A 54 -4.89 -7.38 14.59
C LEU A 54 -3.87 -7.22 15.73
N TYR A 55 -3.32 -8.33 16.20
CA TYR A 55 -2.17 -8.33 17.09
C TYR A 55 -1.12 -9.30 16.55
N ASN A 56 -0.09 -8.74 15.93
CA ASN A 56 1.05 -9.47 15.40
C ASN A 56 2.30 -8.97 16.12
N GLU A 57 2.77 -9.78 17.06
CA GLU A 57 3.96 -9.52 17.87
C GLU A 57 5.15 -9.13 17.00
N TRP A 58 6.02 -8.28 17.54
CA TRP A 58 7.24 -7.90 16.84
C TRP A 58 8.16 -9.11 16.70
N LYS A 59 8.82 -9.18 15.55
CA LYS A 59 10.02 -10.00 15.42
C LYS A 59 11.17 -9.28 16.13
N LYS A 60 12.24 -10.02 16.46
CA LYS A 60 13.43 -9.45 17.12
C LYS A 60 14.01 -8.26 16.34
N GLU A 61 14.01 -8.36 15.01
CA GLU A 61 14.52 -7.32 14.12
C GLU A 61 13.61 -6.08 14.06
N GLU A 62 12.31 -6.26 14.27
CA GLU A 62 11.36 -5.16 14.39
C GLU A 62 11.47 -4.47 15.76
N GLU A 63 11.62 -5.24 16.83
CA GLU A 63 11.87 -4.72 18.19
C GLU A 63 13.12 -3.84 18.21
N GLN A 64 14.22 -4.32 17.62
CA GLN A 64 15.46 -3.53 17.50
C GLN A 64 15.26 -2.26 16.66
N ALA A 65 14.51 -2.36 15.55
CA ALA A 65 14.23 -1.21 14.70
C ALA A 65 13.42 -0.14 15.45
N PHE A 66 12.40 -0.53 16.20
CA PHE A 66 11.57 0.41 16.97
C PHE A 66 12.26 0.93 18.22
N ALA A 67 13.24 0.21 18.76
CA ALA A 67 14.12 0.74 19.81
C ALA A 67 15.08 1.82 19.30
N ASN A 68 15.54 1.69 18.05
CA ASN A 68 16.46 2.63 17.41
C ASN A 68 15.76 3.85 16.79
N PHE A 69 14.52 3.69 16.33
CA PHE A 69 13.76 4.72 15.63
C PHE A 69 12.36 4.83 16.23
N GLU A 70 12.13 5.91 16.98
CA GLU A 70 10.85 6.16 17.61
C GLU A 70 9.81 6.54 16.55
N HIS A 71 10.18 7.38 15.59
CA HIS A 71 9.28 7.85 14.55
C HIS A 71 9.71 7.44 13.15
N ALA A 72 8.73 7.39 12.24
CA ALA A 72 8.99 7.11 10.83
C ALA A 72 9.94 8.15 10.21
N ASN A 73 9.92 9.38 10.72
CA ASN A 73 10.85 10.44 10.31
C ASN A 73 12.30 10.10 10.66
N ASP A 74 12.56 9.66 11.90
CA ASP A 74 13.90 9.33 12.39
C ASP A 74 14.56 8.26 11.52
N LEU A 75 13.79 7.21 11.20
CA LEU A 75 14.23 6.14 10.30
C LEU A 75 14.54 6.68 8.89
N ALA A 76 13.65 7.51 8.34
CA ALA A 76 13.80 8.02 6.99
C ALA A 76 14.99 8.99 6.84
N GLU A 77 15.21 9.89 7.79
CA GLU A 77 16.37 10.80 7.78
C GLU A 77 17.69 10.05 7.90
N ALA A 78 17.72 8.96 8.68
CA ALA A 78 18.91 8.18 8.92
C ALA A 78 19.37 7.32 7.71
N LEU A 79 18.49 7.06 6.74
CA LEU A 79 18.64 6.00 5.74
C LEU A 79 19.95 6.02 4.92
N PHE A 80 20.48 7.20 4.62
CA PHE A 80 21.72 7.36 3.83
C PHE A 80 22.87 7.98 4.62
N ARG A 81 22.81 7.94 5.96
CA ARG A 81 23.97 8.28 6.79
C ARG A 81 25.08 7.26 6.55
N ASN A 82 26.33 7.73 6.60
CA ASN A 82 27.52 6.89 6.44
C ASN A 82 28.16 6.55 7.80
N ASP A 83 27.34 6.04 8.71
CA ASP A 83 27.72 5.63 10.05
C ASP A 83 26.83 4.48 10.54
N GLY A 84 27.07 3.96 11.74
CA GLY A 84 26.29 2.87 12.31
C GLY A 84 24.80 3.16 12.45
N ILE A 85 24.38 4.42 12.51
CA ILE A 85 22.95 4.79 12.52
C ILE A 85 22.35 4.55 11.13
N GLY A 86 23.07 4.90 10.07
CA GLY A 86 22.66 4.60 8.69
C GLY A 86 22.57 3.10 8.41
N GLU A 87 23.53 2.31 8.92
CA GLU A 87 23.47 0.85 8.83
C GLU A 87 22.22 0.31 9.53
N ASN A 88 21.93 0.78 10.75
CA ASN A 88 20.72 0.41 11.49
C ASN A 88 19.44 0.79 10.73
N ALA A 89 19.41 1.96 10.08
CA ALA A 89 18.27 2.42 9.28
C ALA A 89 18.05 1.53 8.06
N PHE A 90 19.14 1.18 7.34
CA PHE A 90 19.09 0.24 6.23
C PHE A 90 18.52 -1.12 6.67
N TRP A 91 18.98 -1.66 7.81
CA TRP A 91 18.45 -2.92 8.34
C TRP A 91 16.97 -2.81 8.72
N ALA A 92 16.56 -1.73 9.38
CA ALA A 92 15.18 -1.46 9.74
C ALA A 92 14.25 -1.39 8.52
N MET A 93 14.68 -0.72 7.43
CA MET A 93 13.93 -0.66 6.18
C MET A 93 13.71 -2.05 5.55
N ASN A 94 14.61 -3.00 5.80
CA ASN A 94 14.52 -4.37 5.28
C ASN A 94 13.85 -5.35 6.25
N SER A 95 13.71 -5.03 7.54
CA SER A 95 13.15 -5.93 8.54
C SER A 95 11.67 -5.67 8.83
N ILE A 96 11.24 -4.40 8.87
CA ILE A 96 9.86 -4.04 9.21
C ILE A 96 8.91 -4.47 8.10
N GLY A 97 7.94 -5.35 8.42
CA GLY A 97 7.16 -6.09 7.41
C GLY A 97 6.47 -5.25 6.34
N HIS A 98 5.71 -4.21 6.73
CA HIS A 98 5.03 -3.33 5.78
C HIS A 98 5.95 -2.32 5.10
N VAL A 99 7.11 -2.02 5.70
CA VAL A 99 8.10 -1.10 5.15
C VAL A 99 8.94 -1.80 4.07
N ARG A 100 9.43 -3.02 4.35
CA ARG A 100 10.29 -3.77 3.43
C ARG A 100 9.62 -4.22 2.15
N THR A 101 8.29 -4.35 2.16
CA THR A 101 7.53 -4.89 1.02
C THR A 101 7.27 -3.78 0.02
N ARG A 102 7.57 -3.99 -1.26
CA ARG A 102 7.37 -3.00 -2.33
C ARG A 102 6.09 -3.29 -3.11
N GLN A 103 5.44 -2.26 -3.65
CA GLN A 103 4.23 -2.41 -4.48
C GLN A 103 4.54 -3.15 -5.79
N THR A 104 5.75 -2.93 -6.31
CA THR A 104 6.28 -3.63 -7.49
C THR A 104 6.46 -5.14 -7.29
N ASP A 105 6.57 -5.64 -6.06
CA ASP A 105 6.81 -7.08 -5.77
C ASP A 105 5.66 -7.99 -6.27
N TRP A 106 4.45 -7.45 -6.39
CA TRP A 106 3.25 -8.18 -6.84
C TRP A 106 3.15 -8.30 -8.37
N PHE A 107 3.81 -7.42 -9.11
CA PHE A 107 3.67 -7.35 -10.57
C PHE A 107 4.88 -7.90 -11.31
N GLN A 108 5.97 -8.20 -10.59
CA GLN A 108 7.27 -8.53 -11.18
C GLN A 108 7.79 -7.40 -12.09
N LEU A 109 9.04 -7.47 -12.56
CA LEU A 109 9.65 -6.44 -13.42
C LEU A 109 9.09 -6.42 -14.86
N SER A 110 7.83 -6.83 -15.08
CA SER A 110 7.15 -6.66 -16.35
C SER A 110 6.63 -5.22 -16.44
N GLY A 111 7.51 -4.29 -16.82
CA GLY A 111 7.17 -2.86 -16.96
C GLY A 111 6.00 -2.57 -17.93
N ASN A 112 5.57 -3.56 -18.72
CA ASN A 112 4.46 -3.46 -19.66
C ASN A 112 3.17 -4.17 -19.20
N PHE A 113 3.07 -4.63 -17.95
CA PHE A 113 1.92 -5.45 -17.52
C PHE A 113 0.56 -4.78 -17.75
N LEU A 114 0.44 -3.46 -17.58
CA LEU A 114 -0.80 -2.73 -17.86
C LEU A 114 -1.21 -2.74 -19.34
N LYS A 115 -0.26 -2.93 -20.24
CA LYS A 115 -0.50 -3.07 -21.68
C LYS A 115 -0.78 -4.52 -22.06
N GLU A 116 0.01 -5.44 -21.53
CA GLU A 116 -0.07 -6.88 -21.87
C GLU A 116 -1.27 -7.56 -21.22
N ARG A 117 -1.62 -7.14 -20.01
CA ARG A 117 -2.70 -7.70 -19.21
C ARG A 117 -3.36 -6.58 -18.40
N PRO A 118 -4.19 -5.71 -19.02
CA PRO A 118 -4.81 -4.61 -18.30
C PRO A 118 -5.73 -5.11 -17.17
N PRO A 119 -5.72 -4.47 -15.99
CA PRO A 119 -6.69 -4.76 -14.94
C PRO A 119 -8.08 -4.25 -15.35
N VAL A 120 -9.12 -4.77 -14.69
CA VAL A 120 -10.47 -4.16 -14.73
C VAL A 120 -10.38 -2.70 -14.30
N TRP A 121 -9.69 -2.44 -13.19
CA TRP A 121 -9.40 -1.11 -12.68
C TRP A 121 -8.25 -1.09 -11.67
N ILE A 122 -7.76 0.10 -11.34
CA ILE A 122 -6.78 0.36 -10.27
C ILE A 122 -7.41 1.31 -9.25
N VAL A 123 -7.35 0.97 -7.97
CA VAL A 123 -7.89 1.80 -6.88
C VAL A 123 -6.75 2.50 -6.13
N ARG A 124 -6.62 3.82 -6.26
CA ARG A 124 -5.66 4.59 -5.45
C ARG A 124 -6.23 4.82 -4.07
N GLN A 125 -5.44 4.58 -3.03
CA GLN A 125 -5.87 4.85 -1.65
C GLN A 125 -6.24 6.32 -1.44
N GLU A 126 -5.53 7.23 -2.10
CA GLU A 126 -5.74 8.68 -2.05
C GLU A 126 -7.04 9.13 -2.73
N ALA A 127 -7.57 8.34 -3.66
CA ALA A 127 -8.80 8.59 -4.40
C ALA A 127 -9.79 7.43 -4.25
N PHE A 128 -9.79 6.77 -3.08
CA PHE A 128 -10.43 5.48 -2.87
C PHE A 128 -11.90 5.46 -3.28
N GLU A 129 -12.70 6.44 -2.83
CA GLU A 129 -14.14 6.47 -3.13
C GLU A 129 -14.38 6.57 -4.64
N ASN A 130 -13.75 7.54 -5.29
CA ASN A 130 -13.91 7.75 -6.73
C ASN A 130 -13.41 6.56 -7.56
N ASP A 131 -12.20 6.06 -7.28
CA ASP A 131 -11.64 4.96 -8.07
C ASP A 131 -12.43 3.65 -7.83
N PHE A 132 -12.97 3.44 -6.62
CA PHE A 132 -13.76 2.25 -6.33
C PHE A 132 -15.16 2.32 -6.96
N ASP A 133 -15.79 3.50 -7.05
CA ASP A 133 -17.03 3.69 -7.81
C ASP A 133 -16.85 3.36 -9.29
N VAL A 134 -15.74 3.77 -9.91
CA VAL A 134 -15.43 3.41 -11.31
C VAL A 134 -15.23 1.91 -11.47
N LEU A 135 -14.57 1.25 -10.50
CA LEU A 135 -14.47 -0.22 -10.50
C LEU A 135 -15.86 -0.88 -10.46
N LEU A 136 -16.76 -0.42 -9.59
CA LEU A 136 -18.12 -0.97 -9.49
C LEU A 136 -18.90 -0.79 -10.82
N GLN A 137 -18.79 0.38 -11.44
CA GLN A 137 -19.38 0.65 -12.76
C GLN A 137 -18.82 -0.30 -13.83
N ARG A 138 -17.51 -0.52 -13.86
CA ARG A 138 -16.86 -1.46 -14.81
C ARG A 138 -17.23 -2.91 -14.57
N LEU A 139 -17.66 -3.26 -13.36
CA LEU A 139 -18.22 -4.58 -13.04
C LEU A 139 -19.73 -4.67 -13.34
N ASN A 140 -20.33 -3.66 -13.96
CA ASN A 140 -21.77 -3.54 -14.21
C ASN A 140 -22.61 -3.67 -12.91
N SER A 141 -22.05 -3.21 -11.78
CA SER A 141 -22.75 -3.16 -10.51
C SER A 141 -23.60 -1.88 -10.45
N ASN A 142 -24.83 -1.99 -9.94
CA ASN A 142 -25.67 -0.82 -9.62
C ASN A 142 -25.33 -0.21 -8.25
N LEU A 143 -24.28 -0.70 -7.59
CA LEU A 143 -23.82 -0.21 -6.29
C LEU A 143 -22.80 0.91 -6.48
N SER A 144 -22.79 1.82 -5.53
CA SER A 144 -21.71 2.78 -5.26
C SER A 144 -21.01 2.44 -3.94
N VAL A 145 -19.88 3.09 -3.70
CA VAL A 145 -19.17 3.10 -2.43
C VAL A 145 -20.09 3.51 -1.28
N ALA A 146 -21.01 4.45 -1.50
CA ALA A 146 -21.96 4.89 -0.48
C ALA A 146 -22.97 3.80 -0.10
N ASP A 147 -23.29 2.89 -1.03
CA ASP A 147 -24.18 1.75 -0.79
C ASP A 147 -23.46 0.62 -0.05
N LEU A 148 -22.13 0.60 -0.12
CA LEU A 148 -21.32 -0.32 0.66
C LEU A 148 -21.22 0.21 2.08
N ALA A 149 -21.48 -0.65 3.07
CA ALA A 149 -21.15 -0.38 4.47
C ALA A 149 -19.62 -0.38 4.67
N ILE A 150 -18.94 0.52 3.98
CA ILE A 150 -17.50 0.74 4.13
C ILE A 150 -17.31 1.19 5.57
N ALA A 151 -16.36 0.55 6.21
CA ALA A 151 -15.92 0.89 7.56
C ALA A 151 -15.59 2.39 7.62
N GLN A 152 -16.53 3.21 8.10
CA GLN A 152 -16.38 4.65 8.30
C GLN A 152 -15.75 4.96 9.66
N ASP A 153 -15.68 3.97 10.57
CA ASP A 153 -15.06 4.17 11.88
C ASP A 153 -13.52 4.22 11.76
N GLU A 154 -12.88 5.11 12.53
CA GLU A 154 -11.42 5.31 12.48
C GLU A 154 -10.63 4.03 12.82
N LYS A 155 -11.23 3.10 13.57
CA LYS A 155 -10.62 1.84 14.02
C LYS A 155 -10.61 0.76 12.93
N SER A 156 -11.57 0.77 12.02
CA SER A 156 -11.81 -0.20 10.95
C SER A 156 -11.33 0.31 9.59
N ALA A 157 -11.34 1.64 9.39
CA ALA A 157 -10.77 2.33 8.22
C ALA A 157 -9.24 2.47 8.26
N HIS A 158 -8.57 2.06 9.36
CA HIS A 158 -7.15 2.34 9.63
C HIS A 158 -6.78 3.84 9.53
N LYS A 159 -7.75 4.75 9.72
CA LYS A 159 -7.49 6.19 9.84
C LYS A 159 -6.92 6.45 11.24
N TYR A 160 -5.65 6.11 11.41
CA TYR A 160 -4.90 6.63 12.54
C TYR A 160 -4.65 8.11 12.29
N ALA A 161 -5.26 8.98 13.10
CA ALA A 161 -4.93 10.40 13.10
C ALA A 161 -3.49 10.54 13.62
N TYR A 162 -2.53 10.64 12.70
CA TYR A 162 -1.11 10.81 13.01
C TYR A 162 -0.79 12.20 13.60
N THR A 163 -1.73 12.82 14.31
CA THR A 163 -1.61 14.18 14.86
C THR A 163 -0.54 14.27 15.95
N GLN A 164 -0.21 13.14 16.59
CA GLN A 164 0.83 13.05 17.60
C GLN A 164 2.18 12.57 17.04
N ASP A 165 2.22 12.11 15.79
CA ASP A 165 3.44 11.60 15.16
C ASP A 165 4.07 12.68 14.26
N PRO A 166 5.40 12.87 14.30
CA PRO A 166 6.09 13.80 13.40
C PRO A 166 5.74 13.55 11.93
N SER A 167 5.58 14.65 11.20
CA SER A 167 5.55 14.63 9.74
C SER A 167 6.94 14.29 9.19
N LEU A 168 6.99 13.79 7.95
CA LEU A 168 8.26 13.58 7.26
C LEU A 168 8.87 14.95 6.91
N SER A 169 10.12 15.16 7.31
CA SER A 169 10.94 16.29 6.89
C SER A 169 11.29 16.20 5.41
N ASP A 170 11.87 17.27 4.85
CA ASP A 170 12.27 17.25 3.45
C ASP A 170 13.44 16.28 3.19
N LEU A 171 14.37 16.15 4.14
CA LEU A 171 15.42 15.13 4.09
C LEU A 171 14.84 13.72 4.10
N ALA A 172 13.87 13.46 5.00
CA ALA A 172 13.16 12.19 5.04
C ALA A 172 12.49 11.87 3.69
N LYS A 173 11.78 12.85 3.10
CA LYS A 173 11.13 12.67 1.78
C LYS A 173 12.15 12.36 0.70
N GLN A 174 13.25 13.12 0.60
CA GLN A 174 14.31 12.89 -0.39
C GLN A 174 14.91 11.49 -0.28
N ASN A 175 15.21 11.06 0.95
CA ASN A 175 15.73 9.72 1.20
C ASN A 175 14.73 8.63 0.79
N LEU A 176 13.45 8.80 1.13
CA LEU A 176 12.41 7.84 0.76
C LEU A 176 12.14 7.84 -0.76
N GLU A 177 12.24 8.98 -1.43
CA GLU A 177 12.13 9.07 -2.88
C GLU A 177 13.26 8.33 -3.59
N GLN A 178 14.47 8.42 -3.06
CA GLN A 178 15.60 7.62 -3.56
C GLN A 178 15.40 6.12 -3.27
N TRP A 179 14.95 5.76 -2.06
CA TRP A 179 14.76 4.36 -1.67
C TRP A 179 13.63 3.66 -2.43
N TYR A 180 12.49 4.34 -2.57
CA TYR A 180 11.28 3.83 -3.23
C TYR A 180 11.16 4.26 -4.68
N ARG A 181 12.27 4.63 -5.35
CA ARG A 181 12.25 5.11 -6.74
C ARG A 181 11.44 4.21 -7.68
N ALA A 182 11.62 2.90 -7.58
CA ALA A 182 10.87 1.94 -8.41
C ALA A 182 9.36 1.92 -8.11
N ASP A 183 8.98 2.06 -6.84
CA ASP A 183 7.57 2.11 -6.44
C ASP A 183 6.92 3.46 -6.79
N LEU A 184 7.68 4.55 -6.78
CA LEU A 184 7.24 5.87 -7.26
C LEU A 184 6.97 5.84 -8.76
N GLU A 185 7.90 5.28 -9.54
CA GLU A 185 7.70 5.10 -10.97
C GLU A 185 6.48 4.21 -11.26
N PHE A 186 6.35 3.10 -10.54
CA PHE A 186 5.17 2.24 -10.65
C PHE A 186 3.86 2.97 -10.35
N TYR A 187 3.82 3.78 -9.30
CA TYR A 187 2.65 4.60 -8.96
C TYR A 187 2.32 5.62 -10.06
N THR A 188 3.34 6.25 -10.64
CA THR A 188 3.19 7.17 -11.79
C THR A 188 2.65 6.45 -13.02
N ILE A 189 3.18 5.26 -13.35
CA ILE A 189 2.69 4.43 -14.46
C ILE A 189 1.21 4.09 -14.27
N CYS A 190 0.81 3.68 -13.06
CA CYS A 190 -0.59 3.37 -12.75
C CYS A 190 -1.49 4.61 -12.88
N SER A 191 -1.04 5.76 -12.38
CA SER A 191 -1.79 7.03 -12.44
C SER A 191 -1.97 7.49 -13.89
N ASN A 192 -0.90 7.47 -14.68
CA ASN A 192 -0.95 7.80 -16.10
C ASN A 192 -1.83 6.83 -16.90
N TRP A 193 -1.88 5.55 -16.52
CA TRP A 193 -2.79 4.60 -17.15
C TRP A 193 -4.24 4.95 -16.88
N LEU A 194 -4.59 5.30 -15.63
CA LEU A 194 -5.94 5.71 -15.21
C LEU A 194 -6.41 6.97 -15.96
N GLU A 195 -5.54 7.96 -16.15
CA GLU A 195 -5.86 9.21 -16.86
C GLU A 195 -6.17 9.01 -18.35
N ARG A 196 -5.78 7.87 -18.93
CA ARG A 196 -6.02 7.52 -20.34
C ARG A 196 -7.26 6.66 -20.56
N GLN A 197 -7.93 6.23 -19.48
CA GLN A 197 -9.07 5.30 -19.55
C GLN A 197 -10.39 5.97 -19.89
#